data_AF-A0A1I1FXK7-F1
#
_entry.id   AF-A0A1I1FXK7-F1
#
_cell.length_a   1.000
_cell.length_b   1.000
_cell.length_c   1.000
_cell.angle_alpha   90.00
_cell.angle_beta   90.00
_cell.angle_gamma   90.00
#
_symmetry.space_group_name_H-M   'P 1'
#
loop_
_entity.id
_entity.type
_entity.pdbx_description
1 polymer ?
#
loop_
_entity_poly.entity_id
_entity_poly.type
_entity_poly.pdbx_seq_one_letter_code
_entity_poly.pdbx_strand_id
1 'polypeptide(L)'
;MSPQYQLMAELERAFDDLVEATEALIATARQHPPAMWRFGGDADIDWLMRALTDYWYQDGQDGRATRDHVGVVMADDALLEHVCEVNRCKNAFSSQLSAARKLHPAMVAELKATLPFRHPVLHDHLKGSGMARLHLKQCWRRLPVADAPVSRIRLAWYSSGRSIKRMSVSEVEARLARLNNEAAHVKIQYQLLAALPDGEMLAQIQTQAPLMRANIFFREPLEDGHTRRAMNVALPLFVPSPDNRLPQINQPPSQPPEKRTRALRGDSKIESEPFIPSLRIHRYRR
;
A
#
# COMPACT_ATOMS: atom_id res chain seq x y z
N MET A 1 -7.31 33.05 -12.91
CA MET A 1 -6.30 32.33 -12.08
C MET A 1 -5.48 31.45 -13.00
N SER A 2 -4.18 31.24 -12.73
CA SER A 2 -3.39 30.31 -13.56
C SER A 2 -3.79 28.85 -13.27
N PRO A 3 -3.69 27.93 -14.25
CA PRO A 3 -3.99 26.51 -14.06
C PRO A 3 -3.20 25.85 -12.90
N GLN A 4 -1.99 26.34 -12.63
CA GLN A 4 -1.15 25.85 -11.53
C GLN A 4 -1.73 26.22 -10.16
N TYR A 5 -2.23 27.45 -9.97
CA TYR A 5 -2.86 27.86 -8.71
C TYR A 5 -4.14 27.07 -8.43
N GLN A 6 -4.92 26.78 -9.47
CA GLN A 6 -6.13 25.97 -9.33
C GLN A 6 -5.80 24.55 -8.87
N LEU A 7 -4.82 23.90 -9.51
CA LEU A 7 -4.39 22.54 -9.14
C LEU A 7 -3.82 22.47 -7.72
N MET A 8 -3.12 23.53 -7.29
CA MET A 8 -2.64 23.67 -5.92
C MET A 8 -3.80 23.69 -4.93
N ALA A 9 -4.76 24.60 -5.13
CA ALA A 9 -5.92 24.75 -4.25
C ALA A 9 -6.78 23.48 -4.21
N GLU A 10 -6.94 22.78 -5.33
CA GLU A 10 -7.64 21.49 -5.39
C GLU A 10 -6.94 20.40 -4.59
N LEU A 11 -5.60 20.36 -4.61
CA LEU A 11 -4.83 19.40 -3.82
C LEU A 11 -4.88 19.72 -2.32
N GLU A 12 -4.76 21.00 -1.95
CA GLU A 12 -4.89 21.44 -0.55
C GLU A 12 -6.26 21.06 -0.01
N ARG A 13 -7.34 21.40 -0.73
CA ARG A 13 -8.70 21.00 -0.34
C ARG A 13 -8.85 19.49 -0.21
N ALA A 14 -8.35 18.71 -1.17
CA ALA A 14 -8.43 17.26 -1.10
C ALA A 14 -7.64 16.66 0.09
N PHE A 15 -6.59 17.35 0.56
CA PHE A 15 -5.87 16.96 1.77
C PHE A 15 -6.65 17.36 3.03
N ASP A 16 -7.26 18.54 3.04
CA ASP A 16 -8.11 18.99 4.14
C ASP A 16 -9.31 18.05 4.34
N ASP A 17 -10.03 17.74 3.26
CA ASP A 17 -11.16 16.78 3.26
C ASP A 17 -10.72 15.40 3.78
N LEU A 18 -9.49 14.97 3.49
CA LEU A 18 -8.94 13.70 3.98
C LEU A 18 -8.69 13.75 5.50
N VAL A 19 -8.11 14.83 6.00
CA VAL A 19 -7.83 14.96 7.43
C VAL A 19 -9.14 15.05 8.21
N GLU A 20 -10.08 15.89 7.77
CA GLU A 20 -11.40 16.04 8.40
C GLU A 20 -12.18 14.73 8.41
N ALA A 21 -12.22 13.98 7.30
CA ALA A 21 -12.86 12.66 7.26
C ALA A 21 -12.19 11.67 8.23
N THR A 22 -10.86 11.76 8.38
CA THR A 22 -10.11 10.91 9.32
C THR A 22 -10.42 11.28 10.77
N GLU A 23 -10.54 12.57 11.08
CA GLU A 23 -10.95 13.04 12.41
C GLU A 23 -12.38 12.63 12.74
N ALA A 24 -13.31 12.69 11.78
CA ALA A 24 -14.68 12.22 11.96
C ALA A 24 -14.75 10.71 12.25
N LEU A 25 -13.94 9.91 11.54
CA LEU A 25 -13.78 8.48 11.83
C LEU A 25 -13.29 8.23 13.27
N ILE A 26 -12.25 8.97 13.68
CA ILE A 26 -11.69 8.88 15.03
C ILE A 26 -12.70 9.31 16.10
N ALA A 27 -13.43 10.40 15.87
CA ALA A 27 -14.45 10.90 16.79
C ALA A 27 -15.57 9.87 16.98
N THR A 28 -16.02 9.24 15.90
CA THR A 28 -17.01 8.16 15.95
C THR A 28 -16.50 6.97 16.75
N ALA A 29 -15.27 6.51 16.49
CA ALA A 29 -14.64 5.44 17.26
C ALA A 29 -14.46 5.79 18.75
N ARG A 30 -14.26 7.06 19.10
CA ARG A 30 -14.19 7.51 20.50
C ARG A 30 -15.55 7.46 21.20
N GLN A 31 -16.60 7.88 20.52
CA GLN A 31 -17.96 7.88 21.06
C GLN A 31 -18.49 6.46 21.22
N HIS A 32 -18.18 5.59 20.26
CA HIS A 32 -18.58 4.19 20.25
C HIS A 32 -17.33 3.30 20.06
N PRO A 33 -16.59 3.00 21.14
CA PRO A 33 -15.36 2.23 21.05
C PRO A 33 -15.54 0.86 20.38
N PRO A 34 -14.90 0.63 19.22
CA PRO A 34 -14.94 -0.67 18.59
C PRO A 34 -14.09 -1.68 19.35
N ALA A 35 -14.47 -2.95 19.31
CA ALA A 35 -13.58 -4.02 19.71
C ALA A 35 -12.43 -4.10 18.69
N MET A 36 -11.20 -4.14 19.20
CA MET A 36 -10.01 -4.08 18.37
C MET A 36 -9.00 -5.16 18.75
N TRP A 37 -8.24 -5.56 17.75
CA TRP A 37 -7.07 -6.40 17.93
C TRP A 37 -5.89 -5.78 17.19
N ARG A 38 -4.70 -5.84 17.77
CA ARG A 38 -3.48 -5.29 17.18
C ARG A 38 -2.41 -6.35 17.15
N PHE A 39 -1.66 -6.38 16.05
CA PHE A 39 -0.46 -7.18 15.98
C PHE A 39 0.66 -6.58 16.86
N GLY A 40 1.13 -7.36 17.84
CA GLY A 40 2.35 -7.03 18.60
C GLY A 40 2.12 -6.08 19.77
N GLY A 41 0.90 -5.96 20.28
CA GLY A 41 0.60 -5.19 21.48
C GLY A 41 -0.89 -4.97 21.68
N ASP A 42 -1.23 -4.09 22.62
CA ASP A 42 -2.61 -3.76 22.93
C ASP A 42 -3.22 -2.83 21.87
N ALA A 43 -4.53 -3.02 21.65
CA ALA A 43 -5.32 -2.22 20.74
C ALA A 43 -6.22 -1.28 21.55
N ASP A 44 -5.95 0.01 21.45
CA ASP A 44 -6.74 1.08 22.04
C ASP A 44 -7.04 2.16 20.98
N ILE A 45 -7.88 3.13 21.36
CA ILE A 45 -8.24 4.24 20.48
C ILE A 45 -7.01 5.06 20.10
N ASP A 46 -6.06 5.26 21.02
CA ASP A 46 -4.83 6.00 20.73
C ASP A 46 -3.97 5.32 19.67
N TRP A 47 -3.90 3.99 19.67
CA TRP A 47 -3.27 3.22 18.61
C TRP A 47 -3.99 3.41 17.28
N LEU A 48 -5.32 3.28 17.26
CA LEU A 48 -6.09 3.47 16.03
C LEU A 48 -5.89 4.88 15.46
N MET A 49 -5.92 5.90 16.31
CA MET A 49 -5.63 7.28 15.92
C MET A 49 -4.25 7.42 15.31
N ARG A 50 -3.20 6.94 15.98
CA ARG A 50 -1.84 6.96 15.45
C ARG A 50 -1.74 6.24 14.10
N ALA A 51 -2.41 5.10 13.95
CA ALA A 51 -2.41 4.33 12.70
C ALA A 51 -3.08 5.09 11.54
N LEU A 52 -4.15 5.83 11.83
CA LEU A 52 -4.93 6.58 10.85
C LEU A 52 -4.26 7.91 10.47
N THR A 53 -3.49 8.53 11.37
CA THR A 53 -2.82 9.83 11.15
C THR A 53 -1.31 9.74 10.91
N ASP A 54 -0.76 8.53 10.76
CA ASP A 54 0.66 8.32 10.43
C ASP A 54 0.95 8.69 8.97
N TYR A 55 1.13 9.98 8.73
CA TYR A 55 1.44 10.56 7.42
C TYR A 55 2.92 10.89 7.23
N TRP A 56 3.80 10.42 8.12
CA TRP A 56 5.13 10.99 8.29
C TRP A 56 6.24 10.05 7.85
N TYR A 57 7.36 10.64 7.44
CA TYR A 57 8.64 9.94 7.46
C TYR A 57 9.15 9.81 8.89
N GLN A 58 9.74 8.67 9.20
CA GLN A 58 10.57 8.48 10.38
C GLN A 58 12.04 8.77 10.04
N ASP A 59 12.78 9.32 11.00
CA ASP A 59 14.22 9.54 10.84
C ASP A 59 14.95 8.22 10.57
N GLY A 60 15.83 8.23 9.56
CA GLY A 60 16.56 7.04 9.12
C GLY A 60 15.75 6.02 8.30
N GLN A 61 14.47 6.28 8.02
CA GLN A 61 13.64 5.39 7.19
C GLN A 61 14.05 5.43 5.71
N ASP A 62 14.03 4.27 5.03
CA ASP A 62 14.06 4.25 3.55
C ASP A 62 12.87 5.06 3.03
N GLY A 63 13.12 6.08 2.20
CA GLY A 63 12.09 6.98 1.68
C GLY A 63 10.97 6.32 0.87
N ARG A 64 11.09 5.02 0.56
CA ARG A 64 10.08 4.19 -0.12
C ARG A 64 9.31 3.26 0.83
N ALA A 65 9.82 3.02 2.03
CA ALA A 65 9.18 2.17 3.01
C ALA A 65 7.95 2.85 3.60
N THR A 66 6.89 2.10 3.87
CA THR A 66 5.70 2.59 4.58
C THR A 66 5.60 1.89 5.92
N ARG A 67 5.06 2.57 6.93
CA ARG A 67 4.89 1.99 8.27
C ARG A 67 3.62 1.14 8.34
N ASP A 68 3.74 -0.07 8.85
CA ASP A 68 2.63 -1.01 8.94
C ASP A 68 1.94 -0.91 10.31
N HIS A 69 0.62 -0.79 10.30
CA HIS A 69 -0.25 -0.74 11.47
C HIS A 69 -1.25 -1.89 11.40
N VAL A 70 -0.75 -3.12 11.50
CA VAL A 70 -1.57 -4.32 11.36
C VAL A 70 -2.49 -4.47 12.58
N GLY A 71 -3.79 -4.51 12.32
CA GLY A 71 -4.81 -4.82 13.32
C GLY A 71 -6.16 -5.09 12.68
N VAL A 72 -7.15 -5.33 13.52
CA VAL A 72 -8.55 -5.57 13.16
C VAL A 72 -9.40 -4.64 14.02
N VAL A 73 -10.35 -3.96 13.38
CA VAL A 73 -11.31 -3.07 14.04
C VAL A 73 -12.70 -3.56 13.67
N MET A 74 -13.50 -3.92 14.67
CA MET A 74 -14.90 -4.25 14.44
C MET A 74 -15.68 -2.95 14.19
N ALA A 75 -16.48 -2.90 13.13
CA ALA A 75 -17.13 -1.67 12.69
C ALA A 75 -18.63 -1.91 12.54
N ASP A 76 -19.42 -1.03 13.13
CA ASP A 76 -20.83 -0.88 12.82
C ASP A 76 -21.00 -0.06 11.52
N ASP A 77 -22.24 0.12 11.09
CA ASP A 77 -22.55 0.81 9.84
C ASP A 77 -22.06 2.27 9.85
N ALA A 78 -22.21 2.98 10.98
CA ALA A 78 -21.75 4.35 11.12
C ALA A 78 -20.22 4.47 10.99
N LEU A 79 -19.47 3.59 11.63
CA LEU A 79 -18.01 3.58 11.50
C LEU A 79 -17.58 3.17 10.08
N LEU A 80 -18.27 2.22 9.45
CA LEU A 80 -18.00 1.82 8.06
C LEU A 80 -18.26 2.94 7.05
N GLU A 81 -19.30 3.75 7.25
CA GLU A 81 -19.56 4.94 6.42
C GLU A 81 -18.38 5.92 6.47
N HIS A 82 -17.86 6.21 7.66
CA HIS A 82 -16.67 7.05 7.81
C HIS A 82 -15.41 6.42 7.20
N VAL A 83 -15.23 5.10 7.28
CA VAL A 83 -14.12 4.41 6.61
C VAL A 83 -14.22 4.51 5.09
N CYS A 84 -15.42 4.37 4.55
CA CYS A 84 -15.70 4.56 3.12
C CYS A 84 -15.39 5.98 2.68
N GLU A 85 -15.80 6.96 3.47
CA GLU A 85 -15.55 8.38 3.23
C GLU A 85 -14.05 8.71 3.25
N VAL A 86 -13.32 8.24 4.26
CA VAL A 86 -11.85 8.36 4.30
C VAL A 86 -11.22 7.75 3.05
N ASN A 87 -11.64 6.56 2.64
CA ASN A 87 -11.14 5.91 1.43
C ASN A 87 -11.45 6.71 0.15
N ARG A 88 -12.62 7.37 0.07
CA ARG A 88 -12.99 8.27 -1.02
C ARG A 88 -12.05 9.48 -1.07
N CYS A 89 -11.82 10.15 0.06
CA CYS A 89 -10.88 11.27 0.16
C CYS A 89 -9.44 10.86 -0.19
N LYS A 90 -8.99 9.69 0.27
CA LYS A 90 -7.67 9.13 -0.11
C LYS A 90 -7.53 8.95 -1.64
N ASN A 91 -8.56 8.45 -2.31
CA ASN A 91 -8.57 8.29 -3.76
C ASN A 91 -8.58 9.64 -4.49
N ALA A 92 -9.35 10.61 -4.00
CA ALA A 92 -9.39 11.96 -4.55
C ALA A 92 -8.02 12.63 -4.44
N PHE A 93 -7.41 12.63 -3.24
CA PHE A 93 -6.07 13.16 -3.00
C PHE A 93 -5.01 12.48 -3.88
N SER A 94 -5.02 11.15 -3.98
CA SER A 94 -4.07 10.41 -4.85
C SER A 94 -4.23 10.77 -6.33
N SER A 95 -5.46 10.95 -6.80
CA SER A 95 -5.75 11.32 -8.19
C SER A 95 -5.22 12.73 -8.49
N GLN A 96 -5.51 13.70 -7.62
CA GLN A 96 -5.03 15.07 -7.76
C GLN A 96 -3.50 15.16 -7.67
N LEU A 97 -2.89 14.41 -6.74
CA LEU A 97 -1.45 14.33 -6.63
C LEU A 97 -0.79 13.73 -7.89
N SER A 98 -1.44 12.75 -8.53
CA SER A 98 -0.97 12.17 -9.78
C SER A 98 -1.01 13.19 -10.93
N ALA A 99 -2.08 13.99 -11.02
CA ALA A 99 -2.20 15.08 -11.99
C ALA A 99 -1.12 16.14 -11.76
N ALA A 100 -0.94 16.60 -10.53
CA ALA A 100 0.10 17.54 -10.12
C ALA A 100 1.51 17.07 -10.48
N ARG A 101 1.84 15.79 -10.23
CA ARG A 101 3.14 15.22 -10.57
C ARG A 101 3.42 15.20 -12.08
N LYS A 102 2.39 15.11 -12.92
CA LYS A 102 2.56 15.09 -14.38
C LYS A 102 2.67 16.50 -14.96
N LEU A 103 1.87 17.44 -14.46
CA LEU A 103 1.78 18.80 -15.01
C LEU A 103 2.82 19.74 -14.41
N HIS A 104 3.04 19.68 -13.09
CA HIS A 104 3.88 20.62 -12.36
C HIS A 104 4.70 19.92 -11.24
N PRO A 105 5.76 19.14 -11.57
CA PRO A 105 6.50 18.35 -10.58
C PRO A 105 7.09 19.17 -9.41
N ALA A 106 7.56 20.39 -9.68
CA ALA A 106 8.15 21.28 -8.67
C ALA A 106 7.15 21.67 -7.56
N MET A 107 5.87 21.80 -7.91
CA MET A 107 4.78 22.16 -6.99
C MET A 107 4.62 21.13 -5.86
N VAL A 108 4.88 19.86 -6.14
CA VAL A 108 4.73 18.77 -5.16
C VAL A 108 5.73 18.88 -4.01
N ALA A 109 6.91 19.48 -4.25
CA ALA A 109 7.90 19.70 -3.20
C ALA A 109 7.43 20.77 -2.21
N GLU A 110 6.87 21.87 -2.71
CA GLU A 110 6.30 22.96 -1.92
C GLU A 110 5.14 22.48 -1.03
N LEU A 111 4.21 21.72 -1.61
CA LEU A 111 3.06 21.14 -0.90
C LEU A 111 3.43 20.28 0.31
N LYS A 112 4.49 19.47 0.17
CA LYS A 112 4.96 18.64 1.29
C LYS A 112 5.40 19.48 2.48
N ALA A 113 5.85 20.72 2.24
CA ALA A 113 6.27 21.64 3.28
C ALA A 113 5.09 22.40 3.89
N THR A 114 3.99 22.63 3.16
CA THR A 114 2.88 23.47 3.64
C THR A 114 1.71 22.68 4.25
N LEU A 115 1.33 21.55 3.64
CA LEU A 115 0.17 20.74 4.05
C LEU A 115 0.15 20.34 5.53
N PRO A 116 1.27 19.93 6.15
CA PRO A 116 1.29 19.54 7.56
C PRO A 116 0.78 20.60 8.55
N PHE A 117 0.99 21.88 8.24
CA PHE A 117 0.69 23.01 9.14
C PHE A 117 -0.77 23.47 9.08
N ARG A 118 -1.57 22.85 8.21
CA ARG A 118 -2.98 23.20 8.03
C ARG A 118 -3.89 22.59 9.09
N HIS A 119 -3.43 21.54 9.78
CA HIS A 119 -4.28 20.72 10.65
C HIS A 119 -3.66 20.47 12.03
N PRO A 120 -4.33 20.88 13.14
CA PRO A 120 -3.84 20.67 14.49
C PRO A 120 -3.58 19.22 14.87
N VAL A 121 -4.41 18.26 14.43
CA VAL A 121 -4.23 16.83 14.72
C VAL A 121 -2.90 16.27 14.20
N LEU A 122 -2.31 16.93 13.21
CA LEU A 122 -1.02 16.59 12.62
C LEU A 122 0.15 17.27 13.35
N HIS A 123 -0.09 18.29 14.18
CA HIS A 123 0.95 19.10 14.82
C HIS A 123 1.77 18.35 15.87
N ASP A 124 1.22 17.34 16.54
CA ASP A 124 1.98 16.61 17.57
C ASP A 124 3.18 15.87 16.97
N HIS A 125 3.08 15.46 15.69
CA HIS A 125 4.20 14.89 14.96
C HIS A 125 5.22 15.95 14.49
N LEU A 126 4.82 17.22 14.40
CA LEU A 126 5.71 18.34 14.05
C LEU A 126 6.57 18.81 15.23
N LYS A 127 6.15 18.55 16.48
CA LYS A 127 6.79 19.07 17.71
C LYS A 127 8.01 18.26 18.20
N GLY A 128 8.14 16.99 17.82
CA GLY A 128 9.08 16.05 18.44
C GLY A 128 10.18 15.46 17.54
N SER A 129 10.10 15.65 16.23
CA SER A 129 11.07 15.14 15.25
C SER A 129 11.41 16.29 14.30
N GLY A 130 12.69 16.59 14.11
CA GLY A 130 13.13 17.72 13.27
C GLY A 130 12.39 17.73 11.93
N MET A 131 12.00 18.93 11.44
CA MET A 131 11.19 19.17 10.22
C MET A 131 10.44 17.92 9.70
N ALA A 132 9.42 17.46 10.43
CA ALA A 132 8.66 16.28 10.03
C ALA A 132 8.16 16.42 8.59
N ARG A 133 8.54 15.44 7.74
CA ARG A 133 8.25 15.46 6.31
C ARG A 133 7.06 14.57 6.00
N LEU A 134 6.12 15.10 5.21
CA LEU A 134 4.95 14.35 4.77
C LEU A 134 5.34 13.19 3.83
N HIS A 135 5.01 11.97 4.23
CA HIS A 135 5.11 10.76 3.42
C HIS A 135 3.83 10.58 2.58
N LEU A 136 3.79 11.21 1.40
CA LEU A 136 2.60 11.22 0.53
C LEU A 136 1.95 9.84 0.30
N LYS A 137 2.72 8.77 0.13
CA LYS A 137 2.15 7.42 -0.04
C LYS A 137 1.32 6.98 1.17
N GLN A 138 1.75 7.30 2.40
CA GLN A 138 1.02 6.94 3.62
C GLN A 138 -0.32 7.66 3.71
N CYS A 139 -0.42 8.89 3.20
CA CYS A 139 -1.66 9.67 3.19
C CYS A 139 -2.80 8.97 2.44
N TRP A 140 -2.53 8.28 1.33
CA TRP A 140 -3.57 7.67 0.48
C TRP A 140 -3.61 6.14 0.49
N ARG A 141 -2.85 5.47 1.37
CA ARG A 141 -3.04 4.02 1.57
C ARG A 141 -4.47 3.73 2.02
N ARG A 142 -5.20 2.98 1.20
CA ARG A 142 -6.60 2.59 1.47
C ARG A 142 -6.69 1.81 2.78
N LEU A 143 -7.69 2.14 3.60
CA LEU A 143 -8.11 1.35 4.75
C LEU A 143 -8.78 0.07 4.25
N PRO A 144 -8.23 -1.12 4.57
CA PRO A 144 -8.85 -2.37 4.15
C PRO A 144 -10.16 -2.60 4.89
N VAL A 145 -11.17 -3.08 4.18
CA VAL A 145 -12.51 -3.40 4.70
C VAL A 145 -12.86 -4.82 4.27
N ALA A 146 -13.39 -5.63 5.19
CA ALA A 146 -13.93 -6.94 4.86
C ALA A 146 -15.31 -6.80 4.20
N ASP A 147 -15.59 -7.63 3.20
CA ASP A 147 -16.84 -7.52 2.42
C ASP A 147 -18.11 -7.85 3.24
N ALA A 148 -17.98 -8.63 4.31
CA ALA A 148 -19.08 -9.09 5.15
C ALA A 148 -18.55 -9.47 6.55
N PRO A 149 -19.45 -9.74 7.52
CA PRO A 149 -19.05 -10.25 8.84
C PRO A 149 -18.20 -11.51 8.77
N VAL A 150 -17.21 -11.57 9.65
CA VAL A 150 -16.15 -12.58 9.62
C VAL A 150 -16.24 -13.49 10.84
N SER A 151 -16.00 -14.79 10.64
CA SER A 151 -15.91 -15.78 11.72
C SER A 151 -14.46 -15.96 12.21
N ARG A 152 -13.50 -15.84 11.28
CA ARG A 152 -12.07 -16.06 11.56
C ARG A 152 -11.18 -15.24 10.63
N ILE A 153 -10.08 -14.74 11.17
CA ILE A 153 -9.00 -14.11 10.41
C ILE A 153 -7.71 -14.87 10.69
N ARG A 154 -7.04 -15.31 9.61
CA ARG A 154 -5.70 -15.91 9.67
C ARG A 154 -4.67 -14.98 9.05
N LEU A 155 -3.86 -14.37 9.92
CA LEU A 155 -2.74 -13.52 9.58
C LEU A 155 -1.46 -14.34 9.40
N ALA A 156 -0.71 -14.03 8.34
CA ALA A 156 0.57 -14.65 8.06
C ALA A 156 1.47 -13.73 7.23
N TRP A 157 2.78 -13.85 7.44
CA TRP A 157 3.77 -13.19 6.59
C TRP A 157 3.77 -13.77 5.18
N TYR A 158 3.73 -12.89 4.20
CA TYR A 158 3.84 -13.21 2.78
C TYR A 158 5.16 -12.67 2.24
N SER A 159 6.20 -13.52 2.26
CA SER A 159 7.56 -13.19 1.84
C SER A 159 7.86 -13.50 0.37
N SER A 160 6.92 -14.09 -0.37
CA SER A 160 7.08 -14.47 -1.78
C SER A 160 6.39 -13.52 -2.76
N GLY A 161 6.09 -12.28 -2.34
CA GLY A 161 5.46 -11.28 -3.20
C GLY A 161 6.37 -10.92 -4.39
N ARG A 162 5.79 -10.87 -5.59
CA ARG A 162 6.48 -10.45 -6.81
C ARG A 162 5.61 -9.43 -7.52
N SER A 163 6.18 -8.29 -7.87
CA SER A 163 5.63 -7.42 -8.90
C SER A 163 6.09 -7.93 -10.25
N ILE A 164 5.15 -8.18 -11.16
CA ILE A 164 5.42 -8.68 -12.50
C ILE A 164 4.84 -7.67 -13.48
N LYS A 165 5.72 -7.03 -14.26
CA LYS A 165 5.33 -6.14 -15.34
C LYS A 165 5.56 -6.84 -16.68
N ARG A 166 4.51 -6.96 -17.50
CA ARG A 166 4.64 -7.37 -18.90
C ARG A 166 5.32 -6.25 -19.69
N MET A 167 6.30 -6.62 -20.51
CA MET A 167 7.05 -5.70 -21.35
C MET A 167 7.30 -6.32 -22.73
N SER A 168 7.27 -5.51 -23.76
CA SER A 168 7.73 -5.88 -25.10
C SER A 168 9.26 -5.86 -25.18
N VAL A 169 9.83 -6.52 -26.21
CA VAL A 169 11.27 -6.49 -26.49
C VAL A 169 11.77 -5.05 -26.63
N SER A 170 11.08 -4.23 -27.43
CA SER A 170 11.46 -2.83 -27.68
C SER A 170 11.47 -1.96 -26.42
N GLU A 171 10.51 -2.16 -25.50
CA GLU A 171 10.52 -1.48 -24.21
C GLU A 171 11.71 -1.89 -23.33
N VAL A 172 12.14 -3.16 -23.41
CA VAL A 172 13.31 -3.66 -22.67
C VAL A 172 14.59 -3.08 -23.26
N GLU A 173 14.73 -3.06 -24.59
CA GLU A 173 15.86 -2.44 -25.29
C GLU A 173 16.00 -0.96 -24.95
N ALA A 174 14.90 -0.21 -25.00
CA ALA A 174 14.89 1.22 -24.66
C ALA A 174 15.30 1.49 -23.20
N ARG A 175 15.07 0.54 -22.28
CA ARG A 175 15.54 0.65 -20.90
C ARG A 175 17.00 0.24 -20.75
N LEU A 176 17.42 -0.78 -21.48
CA LEU A 176 18.81 -1.22 -21.49
C LEU A 176 19.71 -0.10 -22.01
N ALA A 177 19.23 0.69 -22.98
CA ALA A 177 19.94 1.84 -23.57
C ALA A 177 20.25 2.96 -22.59
N ARG A 178 19.49 3.03 -21.50
CA ARG A 178 19.67 4.03 -20.43
C ARG A 178 20.70 3.58 -19.38
N LEU A 179 21.19 2.34 -19.48
CA LEU A 179 22.31 1.87 -18.67
C LEU A 179 23.65 2.26 -19.33
N ASN A 180 24.76 1.97 -18.65
CA ASN A 180 26.08 2.16 -19.23
C ASN A 180 26.31 1.13 -20.36
N ASN A 181 26.09 1.57 -21.61
CA ASN A 181 26.18 0.73 -22.82
C ASN A 181 27.61 0.26 -23.14
N GLU A 182 28.63 0.83 -22.50
CA GLU A 182 30.02 0.40 -22.71
C GLU A 182 30.38 -0.85 -21.92
N ALA A 183 29.63 -1.15 -20.85
CA ALA A 183 29.88 -2.30 -20.01
C ALA A 183 29.64 -3.60 -20.79
N ALA A 184 30.60 -4.52 -20.75
CA ALA A 184 30.55 -5.78 -21.52
C ALA A 184 29.28 -6.60 -21.25
N HIS A 185 28.81 -6.64 -20.00
CA HIS A 185 27.59 -7.35 -19.62
C HIS A 185 26.32 -6.74 -20.22
N VAL A 186 26.28 -5.44 -20.51
CA VAL A 186 25.15 -4.78 -21.18
C VAL A 186 25.15 -5.12 -22.67
N LYS A 187 26.32 -5.12 -23.33
CA LYS A 187 26.46 -5.52 -24.74
C LYS A 187 26.00 -6.96 -25.01
N ILE A 188 26.36 -7.90 -24.12
CA ILE A 188 25.89 -9.30 -24.21
C ILE A 188 24.37 -9.36 -24.10
N GLN A 189 23.77 -8.60 -23.17
CA GLN A 189 22.32 -8.56 -22.99
C GLN A 189 21.58 -7.95 -24.20
N TYR A 190 22.21 -7.02 -24.93
CA TYR A 190 21.69 -6.52 -26.20
C TYR A 190 21.64 -7.61 -27.28
N GLN A 191 22.71 -8.40 -27.41
CA GLN A 191 22.75 -9.50 -28.37
C GLN A 191 21.69 -10.56 -28.04
N LEU A 192 21.46 -10.84 -26.76
CA LEU A 192 20.40 -11.74 -26.31
C LEU A 192 19.00 -11.22 -26.69
N LEU A 193 18.74 -9.91 -26.56
CA LEU A 193 17.45 -9.31 -26.95
C LEU A 193 17.24 -9.35 -28.46
N ALA A 194 18.27 -9.03 -29.25
CA ALA A 194 18.19 -9.02 -30.71
C ALA A 194 17.89 -10.40 -31.33
N ALA A 195 18.14 -11.49 -30.59
CA ALA A 195 17.80 -12.84 -31.01
C ALA A 195 16.33 -13.24 -30.74
N LEU A 196 15.55 -12.38 -30.07
CA LEU A 196 14.14 -12.64 -29.80
C LEU A 196 13.25 -12.10 -30.93
N PRO A 197 12.08 -12.73 -31.18
CA PRO A 197 11.05 -12.14 -32.03
C PRO A 197 10.49 -10.85 -31.43
N ASP A 198 10.23 -9.83 -32.25
CA ASP A 198 9.71 -8.52 -31.81
C ASP A 198 8.39 -8.61 -31.01
N GLY A 199 7.54 -9.59 -31.34
CA GLY A 199 6.27 -9.83 -30.68
C GLY A 199 6.37 -10.62 -29.36
N GLU A 200 7.56 -11.09 -28.98
CA GLU A 200 7.73 -11.87 -27.75
C GLU A 200 7.52 -10.98 -26.51
N MET A 201 6.60 -11.39 -25.64
CA MET A 201 6.37 -10.69 -24.37
C MET A 201 7.32 -11.20 -23.30
N LEU A 202 7.90 -10.26 -22.56
CA LEU A 202 8.83 -10.51 -21.46
C LEU A 202 8.21 -10.10 -20.12
N ALA A 203 8.80 -10.59 -19.03
CA ALA A 203 8.36 -10.29 -17.67
C ALA A 203 9.47 -9.61 -16.89
N GLN A 204 9.29 -8.34 -16.51
CA GLN A 204 10.13 -7.72 -15.50
C GLN A 204 9.64 -8.13 -14.12
N ILE A 205 10.53 -8.73 -13.32
CA ILE A 205 10.17 -9.20 -11.99
C ILE A 205 10.95 -8.48 -10.91
N GLN A 206 10.21 -7.98 -9.93
CA GLN A 206 10.74 -7.40 -8.71
C GLN A 206 10.19 -8.13 -7.49
N THR A 207 11.07 -8.76 -6.73
CA THR A 207 10.74 -9.30 -5.40
C THR A 207 10.30 -8.15 -4.50
N GLN A 208 9.19 -8.34 -3.81
CA GLN A 208 8.65 -7.38 -2.85
C GLN A 208 9.14 -7.72 -1.45
N ALA A 209 9.26 -6.70 -0.61
CA ALA A 209 9.49 -6.92 0.82
C ALA A 209 8.35 -7.78 1.40
N PRO A 210 8.62 -8.61 2.42
CA PRO A 210 7.59 -9.34 3.13
C PRO A 210 6.51 -8.39 3.66
N LEU A 211 5.25 -8.82 3.56
CA LEU A 211 4.09 -8.07 4.04
C LEU A 211 3.14 -8.97 4.81
N MET A 212 2.26 -8.39 5.63
CA MET A 212 1.22 -9.16 6.31
C MET A 212 0.05 -9.44 5.37
N ARG A 213 -0.42 -10.68 5.36
CA ARG A 213 -1.59 -11.11 4.60
C ARG A 213 -2.67 -11.64 5.53
N ALA A 214 -3.88 -11.09 5.40
CA ALA A 214 -5.07 -11.56 6.07
C ALA A 214 -5.81 -12.55 5.17
N ASN A 215 -6.10 -13.75 5.69
CA ASN A 215 -7.05 -14.68 5.11
C ASN A 215 -8.32 -14.60 5.95
N ILE A 216 -9.38 -14.08 5.34
CA ILE A 216 -10.64 -13.73 5.96
C ILE A 216 -11.63 -14.84 5.64
N PHE A 217 -12.28 -15.40 6.67
CA PHE A 217 -13.30 -16.43 6.55
C PHE A 217 -14.63 -15.85 7.01
N PHE A 218 -15.58 -15.74 6.09
CA PHE A 218 -16.87 -15.09 6.37
C PHE A 218 -17.76 -15.96 7.27
N ARG A 219 -18.69 -15.35 7.99
CA ARG A 219 -19.71 -16.08 8.77
C ARG A 219 -20.68 -16.80 7.81
N GLU A 220 -21.03 -16.12 6.74
CA GLU A 220 -21.88 -16.60 5.66
C GLU A 220 -21.13 -16.48 4.32
N PRO A 221 -21.43 -17.32 3.32
CA PRO A 221 -20.90 -17.12 1.97
C PRO A 221 -21.25 -15.73 1.45
N LEU A 222 -20.32 -15.10 0.72
CA LEU A 222 -20.62 -13.88 -0.03
C LEU A 222 -21.61 -14.18 -1.16
N GLU A 223 -22.16 -13.14 -1.77
CA GLU A 223 -23.07 -13.24 -2.93
C GLU A 223 -22.46 -14.02 -4.11
N ASP A 224 -21.13 -13.94 -4.28
CA ASP A 224 -20.38 -14.69 -5.30
C ASP A 224 -20.10 -16.16 -4.91
N GLY A 225 -20.64 -16.62 -3.78
CA GLY A 225 -20.46 -17.96 -3.22
C GLY A 225 -19.13 -18.16 -2.51
N HIS A 226 -18.24 -17.17 -2.46
CA HIS A 226 -16.97 -17.30 -1.76
C HIS A 226 -17.14 -17.26 -0.25
N THR A 227 -16.58 -18.26 0.43
CA THR A 227 -16.55 -18.34 1.90
C THR A 227 -15.28 -17.75 2.51
N ARG A 228 -14.31 -17.35 1.67
CA ARG A 228 -13.05 -16.76 2.11
C ARG A 228 -12.46 -15.81 1.07
N ARG A 229 -11.72 -14.81 1.55
CA ARG A 229 -10.87 -13.94 0.73
C ARG A 229 -9.51 -13.74 1.38
N ALA A 230 -8.51 -13.40 0.58
CA ALA A 230 -7.16 -13.14 1.08
C ALA A 230 -6.60 -11.85 0.54
N MET A 231 -6.19 -10.94 1.41
CA MET A 231 -5.69 -9.61 1.06
C MET A 231 -4.47 -9.22 1.88
N ASN A 232 -3.67 -8.32 1.32
CA ASN A 232 -2.53 -7.73 2.01
C ASN A 232 -3.04 -6.65 2.95
N VAL A 233 -2.56 -6.64 4.19
CA VAL A 233 -2.99 -5.67 5.21
C VAL A 233 -1.76 -4.96 5.78
N ALA A 234 -1.68 -3.66 5.54
CA ALA A 234 -0.65 -2.77 6.10
C ALA A 234 -1.24 -1.72 7.06
N LEU A 235 -2.56 -1.64 7.11
CA LEU A 235 -3.34 -0.75 7.96
C LEU A 235 -4.43 -1.60 8.66
N PRO A 236 -5.10 -1.06 9.70
CA PRO A 236 -6.17 -1.78 10.39
C PRO A 236 -7.26 -2.23 9.42
N LEU A 237 -7.63 -3.51 9.48
CA LEU A 237 -8.73 -4.10 8.72
C LEU A 237 -10.04 -3.83 9.46
N PHE A 238 -10.92 -3.06 8.83
CA PHE A 238 -12.27 -2.82 9.35
C PHE A 238 -13.19 -3.98 8.94
N VAL A 239 -13.91 -4.53 9.90
CA VAL A 239 -14.75 -5.72 9.71
C VAL A 239 -16.17 -5.40 10.16
N PRO A 240 -17.19 -5.57 9.29
CA PRO A 240 -18.59 -5.41 9.67
C PRO A 240 -18.93 -6.31 10.87
N SER A 241 -19.45 -5.72 11.94
CA SER A 241 -19.82 -6.44 13.17
C SER A 241 -21.08 -5.86 13.80
N PRO A 242 -22.24 -6.53 13.64
CA PRO A 242 -23.47 -6.06 14.29
C PRO A 242 -23.41 -6.20 15.81
N ASP A 243 -22.52 -7.06 16.32
CA ASP A 243 -22.37 -7.40 17.74
C ASP A 243 -21.08 -6.84 18.39
N ASN A 244 -20.27 -6.10 17.63
CA ASN A 244 -18.94 -5.62 18.05
C ASN A 244 -18.02 -6.71 18.64
N ARG A 245 -18.14 -7.97 18.17
CA ARG A 245 -17.35 -9.11 18.68
C ARG A 245 -16.19 -9.44 17.75
N LEU A 246 -14.99 -9.50 18.31
CA LEU A 246 -13.81 -9.95 17.57
C LEU A 246 -13.98 -11.38 17.05
N PRO A 247 -13.60 -11.65 15.79
CA PRO A 247 -13.52 -13.02 15.27
C PRO A 247 -12.36 -13.78 15.92
N GLN A 248 -12.26 -15.07 15.63
CA GLN A 248 -11.03 -15.80 15.96
C GLN A 248 -9.86 -15.25 15.16
N ILE A 249 -8.85 -14.70 15.84
CA ILE A 249 -7.64 -14.14 15.22
C ILE A 249 -6.43 -14.91 15.76
N ASN A 250 -5.50 -15.30 14.89
CA ASN A 250 -4.23 -15.88 15.34
C ASN A 250 -3.17 -14.79 15.54
N GLN A 251 -2.18 -15.09 16.39
CA GLN A 251 -0.95 -14.32 16.48
C GLN A 251 0.07 -14.88 15.47
N PRO A 252 0.47 -14.11 14.42
CA PRO A 252 1.59 -14.51 13.57
C PRO A 252 2.93 -14.27 14.30
N PRO A 253 4.06 -14.84 13.81
CA PRO A 253 5.39 -14.52 14.33
C PRO A 253 5.68 -13.01 14.26
N SER A 254 6.45 -12.47 15.21
CA SER A 254 6.78 -11.04 15.30
C SER A 254 7.50 -10.50 14.06
N GLN A 255 8.26 -11.35 13.37
CA GLN A 255 9.04 -11.01 12.18
C GLN A 255 8.75 -11.98 11.03
N PRO A 256 8.90 -11.52 9.76
CA PRO A 256 8.78 -12.40 8.62
C PRO A 256 9.86 -13.49 8.67
N PRO A 257 9.54 -14.72 8.23
CA PRO A 257 10.52 -15.79 8.19
C PRO A 257 11.64 -15.46 7.19
N GLU A 258 12.90 -15.68 7.58
CA GLU A 258 14.08 -15.44 6.73
C GLU A 258 14.09 -16.31 5.48
N LYS A 259 13.59 -17.54 5.60
CA LYS A 259 13.51 -18.50 4.50
C LYS A 259 12.06 -18.75 4.13
N ARG A 260 11.83 -18.82 2.81
CA ARG A 260 10.54 -19.23 2.25
C ARG A 260 10.23 -20.65 2.71
N THR A 261 9.12 -20.83 3.43
CA THR A 261 8.68 -22.15 3.91
C THR A 261 7.68 -22.84 2.97
N ARG A 262 7.05 -22.11 2.03
CA ARG A 262 6.10 -22.68 1.06
C ARG A 262 6.79 -23.08 -0.24
N ALA A 263 6.47 -24.26 -0.75
CA ALA A 263 6.92 -24.75 -2.05
C ALA A 263 6.72 -23.72 -3.18
N LEU A 264 7.63 -23.73 -4.16
CA LEU A 264 7.42 -23.07 -5.44
C LEU A 264 6.13 -23.63 -6.05
N ARG A 265 5.22 -22.74 -6.48
CA ARG A 265 4.05 -23.23 -7.21
C ARG A 265 4.54 -23.83 -8.53
N GLY A 266 4.18 -25.09 -8.79
CA GLY A 266 4.62 -25.83 -9.97
C GLY A 266 4.11 -25.24 -11.29
N ASP A 267 3.10 -24.37 -11.23
CA ASP A 267 2.46 -23.69 -12.38
C ASP A 267 3.18 -22.40 -12.82
N SER A 268 4.43 -22.17 -12.39
CA SER A 268 5.17 -20.96 -12.77
C SER A 268 5.39 -20.90 -14.28
N LYS A 269 4.61 -20.03 -14.96
CA LYS A 269 4.74 -19.72 -16.39
C LYS A 269 5.94 -18.85 -16.73
N ILE A 270 6.79 -18.51 -15.77
CA ILE A 270 7.96 -17.66 -15.95
C ILE A 270 9.20 -18.41 -15.48
N GLU A 271 10.29 -18.26 -16.24
CA GLU A 271 11.61 -18.78 -15.90
C GLU A 271 12.10 -18.28 -14.53
N SER A 272 12.88 -19.11 -13.84
CA SER A 272 13.42 -18.78 -12.51
C SER A 272 14.59 -17.80 -12.61
N GLU A 273 15.48 -18.01 -13.58
CA GLU A 273 16.63 -17.16 -13.83
C GLU A 273 16.25 -15.99 -14.76
N PRO A 274 16.83 -14.80 -14.56
CA PRO A 274 16.59 -13.67 -15.44
C PRO A 274 17.34 -13.87 -16.77
N PHE A 275 16.62 -13.69 -17.88
CA PHE A 275 17.16 -13.64 -19.23
C PHE A 275 17.99 -12.36 -19.46
N ILE A 276 17.53 -11.21 -18.94
CA ILE A 276 18.28 -9.92 -18.92
C ILE A 276 18.49 -9.52 -17.45
N PRO A 277 19.57 -9.98 -16.80
CA PRO A 277 19.83 -9.78 -15.37
C PRO A 277 19.85 -8.31 -14.93
N SER A 278 20.45 -7.41 -15.73
CA SER A 278 20.58 -5.98 -15.40
C SER A 278 19.23 -5.29 -15.19
N LEU A 279 18.17 -5.83 -15.79
CA LEU A 279 16.81 -5.29 -15.71
C LEU A 279 15.84 -6.25 -15.00
N ARG A 280 16.32 -7.41 -14.53
CA ARG A 280 15.52 -8.49 -13.93
C ARG A 280 14.38 -8.94 -14.86
N ILE A 281 14.69 -9.07 -16.14
CA ILE A 281 13.73 -9.54 -17.14
C ILE A 281 13.86 -11.05 -17.26
N HIS A 282 12.72 -11.73 -17.30
CA HIS A 282 12.58 -13.16 -17.49
C HIS A 282 11.72 -13.42 -18.72
N ARG A 283 11.87 -14.60 -19.34
CA ARG A 283 10.97 -15.06 -20.39
C ARG A 283 9.82 -15.88 -19.79
N TYR A 284 8.71 -15.92 -20.51
CA TYR A 284 7.64 -16.87 -20.20
C TYR A 284 8.07 -18.26 -20.69
N ARG A 285 7.79 -19.29 -19.90
CA ARG A 285 7.93 -20.68 -20.32
C ARG A 285 6.94 -20.93 -21.46
N ARG A 286 7.43 -21.53 -22.54
CA ARG A 286 6.60 -22.02 -23.64
C ARG A 286 5.86 -23.29 -23.22
#